data_AF-A0A7W1I0V2-F1
#
_entry.id   AF-A0A7W1I0V2-F1
#
_cell.length_a   1.000
_cell.length_b   1.000
_cell.length_c   1.000
_cell.angle_alpha   90.00
_cell.angle_beta   90.00
_cell.angle_gamma   90.00
#
_symmetry.space_group_name_H-M   'P 1'
#
loop_
_entity.id
_entity.type
_entity.pdbx_description
1 polymer ?
#
loop_
_entity_poly.entity_id
_entity_poly.type
_entity_poly.pdbx_seq_one_letter_code
_entity_poly.pdbx_strand_id
1 'polypeptide(L)'
;MNVAPALPHDLDLERAVLGQALERGRVAAGVETDDFFRHCHAVTWRRILDANRRDLSAELPIVQRILTEHGEIDTVGVPYLHQIAKDTIPLSVAGLASVAQQLRELRRKRDIATLVIRYAADPAAVDLETLNADLQVLRVAACAGQKATFRTPKELAEAAERVAWIVRGYLAKGAITELTGKAKVAGKTTLVAHVVAAVLDGAYCLGGTATQTRAVILTEQTHSTFREVLRRSHLLHREDLSILSYWDVKGRPWPAIAEMADLEADRFGADL
;
A
#
# COMPACT_ATOMS: atom_id res chain seq x y z
N MET A 1 -23.10 -7.17 -30.02
CA MET A 1 -23.50 -6.35 -28.86
C MET A 1 -22.34 -6.35 -27.89
N ASN A 2 -21.70 -5.20 -27.66
CA ASN A 2 -20.57 -5.09 -26.75
C ASN A 2 -21.13 -5.02 -25.33
N VAL A 3 -21.24 -6.17 -24.66
CA VAL A 3 -21.71 -6.23 -23.26
C VAL A 3 -20.60 -5.63 -22.41
N ALA A 4 -20.88 -4.52 -21.73
CA ALA A 4 -19.95 -3.95 -20.76
C ALA A 4 -19.52 -5.07 -19.78
N PRO A 5 -18.22 -5.17 -19.43
CA PRO A 5 -17.75 -6.23 -18.56
C PRO A 5 -18.54 -6.19 -17.25
N ALA A 6 -19.08 -7.34 -16.84
CA ALA A 6 -19.80 -7.45 -15.59
C ALA A 6 -18.86 -7.11 -14.43
N LEU A 7 -19.36 -6.32 -13.46
CA LEU A 7 -18.59 -5.98 -12.27
C LEU A 7 -18.18 -7.26 -11.51
N PRO A 8 -16.98 -7.34 -10.94
CA PRO A 8 -16.51 -8.52 -10.20
C PRO A 8 -17.45 -8.89 -9.05
N HIS A 9 -17.93 -10.14 -9.03
CA HIS A 9 -18.79 -10.69 -7.99
C HIS A 9 -18.75 -12.22 -7.98
N ASP A 10 -19.15 -12.82 -6.86
CA ASP A 10 -19.32 -14.28 -6.73
C ASP A 10 -20.48 -14.56 -5.75
N LEU A 11 -21.59 -15.03 -6.31
CA LEU A 11 -22.82 -15.27 -5.54
C LEU A 11 -22.73 -16.53 -4.67
N ASP A 12 -21.87 -17.48 -5.03
CA ASP A 12 -21.66 -18.70 -4.23
C ASP A 12 -20.92 -18.36 -2.95
N LEU A 13 -19.89 -17.51 -3.02
CA LEU A 13 -19.18 -17.02 -1.84
C LEU A 13 -20.09 -16.18 -0.93
N GLU A 14 -20.93 -15.31 -1.50
CA GLU A 14 -21.90 -14.53 -0.73
C GLU A 14 -22.89 -15.43 0.02
N ARG A 15 -23.47 -16.42 -0.68
CA ARG A 15 -24.38 -17.40 -0.09
C ARG A 15 -23.69 -18.25 0.98
N ALA A 16 -22.43 -18.63 0.78
CA ALA A 16 -21.68 -19.42 1.75
C ALA A 16 -21.48 -18.67 3.08
N VAL A 17 -21.15 -17.37 3.04
CA VAL A 17 -20.99 -16.55 4.25
C VAL A 17 -22.31 -16.30 4.96
N LEU A 18 -23.35 -15.92 4.21
CA LEU A 18 -24.71 -15.75 4.76
C LEU A 18 -25.21 -17.05 5.39
N GLY A 19 -25.00 -18.15 4.68
CA GLY A 19 -25.35 -19.48 5.10
C GLY A 19 -24.76 -19.90 6.43
N GLN A 20 -23.44 -19.71 6.63
CA GLN A 20 -22.80 -20.01 7.91
C GLN A 20 -23.38 -19.20 9.08
N ALA A 21 -23.77 -17.94 8.85
CA ALA A 21 -24.41 -17.12 9.86
C ALA A 21 -25.84 -17.59 10.14
N LEU A 22 -26.66 -17.78 9.11
CA LEU A 22 -28.07 -18.14 9.25
C LEU A 22 -28.30 -19.55 9.80
N GLU A 23 -27.48 -20.52 9.41
CA GLU A 23 -27.65 -21.92 9.82
C GLU A 23 -26.99 -22.21 11.17
N ARG A 24 -25.93 -21.49 11.53
CA ARG A 24 -25.05 -21.86 12.66
C ARG A 24 -24.66 -20.71 13.59
N GLY A 25 -25.18 -19.51 13.35
CA GLY A 25 -24.80 -18.31 14.07
C GLY A 25 -23.34 -17.87 13.85
N ARG A 26 -22.61 -18.45 12.88
CA ARG A 26 -21.18 -18.16 12.67
C ARG A 26 -20.99 -16.93 11.80
N VAL A 27 -20.77 -15.79 12.45
CA VAL A 27 -20.49 -14.51 11.76
C VAL A 27 -19.02 -14.45 11.33
N ALA A 28 -18.78 -14.28 10.04
CA ALA A 28 -17.45 -14.10 9.48
C ALA A 28 -16.81 -12.78 9.94
N ALA A 29 -15.58 -12.85 10.44
CA ALA A 29 -14.85 -11.68 10.91
C ALA A 29 -14.42 -10.77 9.75
N GLY A 30 -14.66 -9.47 9.91
CA GLY A 30 -14.22 -8.43 8.97
C GLY A 30 -14.99 -8.38 7.65
N VAL A 31 -16.13 -9.06 7.52
CA VAL A 31 -17.04 -8.90 6.37
C VAL A 31 -18.02 -7.76 6.64
N GLU A 32 -18.10 -6.83 5.71
CA GLU A 32 -18.97 -5.65 5.74
C GLU A 32 -20.17 -5.81 4.80
N THR A 33 -21.18 -4.95 5.00
CA THR A 33 -22.38 -4.94 4.13
C THR A 33 -22.02 -4.70 2.67
N ASP A 34 -21.03 -3.84 2.42
CA ASP A 34 -20.59 -3.46 1.08
C ASP A 34 -19.79 -4.56 0.38
N ASP A 35 -19.38 -5.62 1.08
CA ASP A 35 -18.70 -6.76 0.45
C ASP A 35 -19.61 -7.54 -0.49
N PHE A 36 -20.93 -7.44 -0.28
CA PHE A 36 -21.94 -8.12 -1.08
C PHE A 36 -22.28 -7.32 -2.34
N PHE A 37 -22.29 -8.01 -3.48
CA PHE A 37 -22.73 -7.46 -4.76
C PHE A 37 -24.25 -7.41 -4.85
N ARG A 38 -24.95 -8.46 -4.39
CA ARG A 38 -26.41 -8.47 -4.41
C ARG A 38 -26.99 -7.63 -3.28
N HIS A 39 -27.90 -6.75 -3.64
CA HIS A 39 -28.60 -5.90 -2.68
C HIS A 39 -29.32 -6.71 -1.57
N CYS A 40 -30.04 -7.77 -1.92
CA CYS A 40 -30.72 -8.60 -0.94
C CYS A 40 -29.75 -9.26 0.05
N HIS A 41 -28.58 -9.70 -0.41
CA HIS A 41 -27.54 -10.27 0.45
C HIS A 41 -26.93 -9.23 1.39
N ALA A 42 -26.66 -8.02 0.88
CA ALA A 42 -26.18 -6.90 1.68
C ALA A 42 -27.20 -6.54 2.80
N VAL A 43 -28.50 -6.49 2.47
CA VAL A 43 -29.58 -6.28 3.44
C VAL A 43 -29.59 -7.38 4.50
N THR A 44 -29.51 -8.65 4.11
CA THR A 44 -29.45 -9.77 5.08
C THR A 44 -28.21 -9.67 5.97
N TRP A 45 -27.04 -9.40 5.42
CA TRP A 45 -25.80 -9.29 6.19
C TRP A 45 -25.84 -8.13 7.19
N ARG A 46 -26.39 -6.98 6.78
CA ARG A 46 -26.61 -5.84 7.68
C ARG A 46 -27.41 -6.25 8.92
N ARG A 47 -28.46 -7.07 8.74
CA ARG A 47 -29.29 -7.58 9.86
C ARG A 47 -28.60 -8.64 10.70
N ILE A 48 -27.73 -9.46 10.10
CA ILE A 48 -26.82 -10.34 10.85
C ILE A 48 -25.88 -9.52 11.74
N LEU A 49 -25.28 -8.46 11.21
CA LEU A 49 -24.41 -7.56 11.98
C LEU A 49 -25.18 -6.81 13.09
N ASP A 50 -26.42 -6.38 12.81
CA ASP A 50 -27.29 -5.74 13.81
C ASP A 50 -27.66 -6.72 14.95
N ALA A 51 -27.96 -7.98 14.62
CA ALA A 51 -28.23 -9.02 15.61
C ALA A 51 -27.01 -9.24 16.53
N ASN A 52 -25.84 -9.41 15.93
CA ASN A 52 -24.59 -9.62 16.66
C ASN A 52 -24.22 -8.42 17.54
N ARG A 53 -24.45 -7.18 17.06
CA ARG A 53 -24.27 -5.95 17.85
C ARG A 53 -25.21 -5.82 19.05
N ARG A 54 -26.34 -6.53 19.03
CA ARG A 54 -27.32 -6.59 20.12
C ARG A 54 -27.14 -7.85 21.00
N ASP A 55 -26.01 -8.55 20.87
CA ASP A 55 -25.72 -9.81 21.54
C ASP A 55 -26.77 -10.91 21.26
N LEU A 56 -27.41 -10.87 20.09
CA LEU A 56 -28.36 -11.88 19.63
C LEU A 56 -27.69 -12.89 18.68
N SER A 57 -28.24 -14.11 18.63
CA SER A 57 -27.84 -15.12 17.63
C SER A 57 -28.11 -14.62 16.21
N ALA A 58 -27.19 -14.91 15.29
CA ALA A 58 -27.33 -14.60 13.85
C ALA A 58 -28.11 -15.68 13.07
N GLU A 59 -28.69 -16.66 13.76
CA GLU A 59 -29.44 -17.75 13.14
C GLU A 59 -30.76 -17.26 12.51
N LEU A 60 -31.22 -18.03 11.53
CA LEU A 60 -32.34 -17.72 10.65
C LEU A 60 -33.59 -17.17 11.37
N PRO A 61 -34.11 -17.78 12.45
CA PRO A 61 -35.33 -17.27 13.09
C PRO A 61 -35.17 -15.83 13.62
N ILE A 62 -33.99 -15.50 14.15
CA ILE A 62 -33.70 -14.17 14.68
C ILE A 62 -33.55 -13.16 13.55
N VAL A 63 -32.77 -13.50 12.53
CA VAL A 63 -32.54 -12.61 11.38
C VAL A 63 -33.83 -12.36 10.60
N GLN A 64 -34.66 -13.39 10.40
CA GLN A 64 -35.96 -13.26 9.76
C GLN A 64 -36.91 -12.33 10.54
N ARG A 65 -36.96 -12.46 11.88
CA ARG A 65 -37.74 -11.55 12.73
C ARG A 65 -37.26 -10.12 12.57
N ILE A 66 -35.95 -9.87 12.63
CA ILE A 66 -35.37 -8.53 12.48
C ILE A 66 -35.69 -7.95 11.08
N LEU A 67 -35.54 -8.74 10.01
CA LEU A 67 -35.91 -8.34 8.65
C LEU A 67 -37.40 -7.97 8.54
N THR A 68 -38.27 -8.71 9.22
CA THR A 68 -39.72 -8.47 9.24
C THR A 68 -40.05 -7.19 10.00
N GLU A 69 -39.46 -6.98 11.18
CA GLU A 69 -39.64 -5.76 11.98
C GLU A 69 -39.21 -4.49 11.24
N HIS A 70 -38.20 -4.61 10.38
CA HIS A 70 -37.70 -3.51 9.56
C HIS A 70 -38.40 -3.38 8.19
N GLY A 71 -39.37 -4.24 7.86
CA GLY A 71 -40.07 -4.20 6.58
C GLY A 71 -39.20 -4.59 5.36
N GLU A 72 -38.09 -5.28 5.59
CA GLU A 72 -37.11 -5.64 4.55
C GLU A 72 -37.22 -7.10 4.11
N ILE A 73 -38.09 -7.89 4.75
CA ILE A 73 -38.24 -9.32 4.44
C ILE A 73 -38.65 -9.57 2.98
N ASP A 74 -39.45 -8.68 2.40
CA ASP A 74 -39.88 -8.76 1.00
C ASP A 74 -38.74 -8.51 0.00
N THR A 75 -37.71 -7.75 0.41
CA THR A 75 -36.51 -7.51 -0.43
C THR A 75 -35.69 -8.78 -0.61
N VAL A 76 -35.69 -9.66 0.40
CA VAL A 76 -34.94 -10.92 0.38
C VAL A 76 -35.81 -12.07 -0.11
N GLY A 77 -37.05 -12.13 0.35
CA GLY A 77 -37.97 -13.24 0.15
C GLY A 77 -37.75 -14.37 1.16
N VAL A 78 -38.79 -14.71 1.92
CA VAL A 78 -38.75 -15.79 2.92
C VAL A 78 -38.26 -17.13 2.32
N PRO A 79 -38.77 -17.61 1.16
CA PRO A 79 -38.30 -18.88 0.60
C PRO A 79 -36.81 -18.87 0.27
N TYR A 80 -36.30 -17.74 -0.24
CA TYR A 80 -34.90 -17.59 -0.59
C TYR A 80 -33.99 -17.55 0.63
N LEU A 81 -34.40 -16.85 1.70
CA LEU A 81 -33.67 -16.81 2.95
C LEU A 81 -33.55 -18.20 3.59
N HIS A 82 -34.65 -18.97 3.61
CA HIS A 82 -34.64 -20.37 4.04
C HIS A 82 -33.76 -21.26 3.16
N GLN A 83 -33.77 -21.03 1.84
CA GLN A 83 -32.92 -21.76 0.92
C GLN A 83 -31.43 -21.52 1.20
N ILE A 84 -31.01 -20.27 1.42
CA ILE A 84 -29.61 -19.96 1.75
C ILE A 84 -29.17 -20.72 3.00
N ALA A 85 -29.97 -20.71 4.06
CA ALA A 85 -29.64 -21.43 5.30
C ALA A 85 -29.52 -22.95 5.05
N LYS A 86 -30.50 -23.54 4.36
CA LYS A 86 -30.58 -24.98 4.13
C LYS A 86 -29.50 -25.52 3.18
N ASP A 87 -29.19 -24.81 2.11
CA ASP A 87 -28.24 -25.25 1.08
C ASP A 87 -26.78 -25.00 1.50
N THR A 88 -26.55 -24.51 2.72
CA THR A 88 -25.22 -24.15 3.23
C THR A 88 -24.33 -25.38 3.42
N ILE A 89 -23.18 -25.38 2.76
CA ILE A 89 -22.12 -26.35 3.03
C ILE A 89 -21.32 -25.91 4.27
N PRO A 90 -21.17 -26.77 5.29
CA PRO A 90 -20.34 -26.54 6.46
C PRO A 90 -18.89 -26.10 6.16
N LEU A 91 -18.45 -24.96 6.69
CA LEU A 91 -17.06 -24.50 6.61
C LEU A 91 -16.33 -24.60 7.95
N SER A 92 -15.03 -24.85 7.89
CA SER A 92 -14.11 -24.67 9.02
C SER A 92 -13.90 -23.19 9.32
N VAL A 93 -13.31 -22.85 10.47
CA VAL A 93 -12.95 -21.46 10.81
C VAL A 93 -12.00 -20.88 9.75
N ALA A 94 -11.02 -21.66 9.30
CA ALA A 94 -10.10 -21.25 8.24
C ALA A 94 -10.81 -21.10 6.88
N GLY A 95 -11.74 -22.00 6.55
CA GLY A 95 -12.54 -21.93 5.33
C GLY A 95 -13.41 -20.67 5.30
N LEU A 96 -14.10 -20.37 6.39
CA LEU A 96 -14.91 -19.14 6.51
C LEU A 96 -14.06 -17.88 6.40
N ALA A 97 -12.88 -17.86 7.03
CA ALA A 97 -11.94 -16.74 6.89
C ALA A 97 -11.43 -16.56 5.45
N SER A 98 -11.19 -17.67 4.73
CA SER A 98 -10.80 -17.64 3.32
C SER A 98 -11.91 -17.07 2.44
N VAL A 99 -13.17 -17.51 2.62
CA VAL A 99 -14.31 -16.97 1.87
C VAL A 99 -14.50 -15.48 2.17
N ALA A 100 -14.40 -15.07 3.44
CA ALA A 100 -14.46 -13.66 3.85
C ALA A 100 -13.35 -12.80 3.22
N GLN A 101 -12.14 -13.35 3.08
CA GLN A 101 -11.05 -12.68 2.37
C GLN A 101 -11.37 -12.50 0.88
N GLN A 102 -11.91 -13.53 0.23
CA GLN A 102 -12.26 -13.48 -1.20
C GLN A 102 -13.39 -12.47 -1.48
N LEU A 103 -14.41 -12.37 -0.63
CA LEU A 103 -15.47 -11.36 -0.76
C LEU A 103 -14.91 -9.93 -0.70
N ARG A 104 -14.01 -9.63 0.25
CA ARG A 104 -13.34 -8.33 0.33
C ARG A 104 -12.49 -8.02 -0.90
N GLU A 105 -11.83 -9.05 -1.45
CA GLU A 105 -11.07 -8.90 -2.70
C GLU A 105 -11.99 -8.55 -3.88
N LEU A 106 -13.16 -9.21 -3.98
CA LEU A 106 -14.16 -8.91 -5.00
C LEU A 106 -14.73 -7.50 -4.85
N ARG A 107 -15.06 -7.06 -3.63
CA ARG A 107 -15.44 -5.67 -3.34
C ARG A 107 -14.38 -4.69 -3.83
N ARG A 108 -13.12 -4.90 -3.46
CA ARG A 108 -12.02 -4.04 -3.88
C ARG A 108 -11.92 -3.94 -5.41
N LYS A 109 -12.01 -5.08 -6.11
CA LYS A 109 -11.99 -5.10 -7.59
C LYS A 109 -13.19 -4.33 -8.16
N ARG A 110 -14.36 -4.46 -7.56
CA ARG A 110 -15.59 -3.73 -7.95
C ARG A 110 -15.49 -2.23 -7.68
N ASP A 111 -14.91 -1.80 -6.57
CA ASP A 111 -14.73 -0.38 -6.25
C ASP A 111 -13.79 0.29 -7.26
N ILE A 112 -12.68 -0.38 -7.61
CA ILE A 112 -11.77 0.07 -8.67
C ILE A 112 -12.50 0.14 -10.02
N ALA A 113 -13.21 -0.92 -10.40
CA ALA A 113 -13.93 -0.95 -11.68
C ALA A 113 -14.99 0.16 -11.76
N THR A 114 -15.72 0.38 -10.67
CA THR A 114 -16.74 1.43 -10.56
C THR A 114 -16.12 2.82 -10.68
N LEU A 115 -14.95 3.03 -10.06
CA LEU A 115 -14.22 4.29 -10.16
C LEU A 115 -13.77 4.57 -11.60
N VAL A 116 -13.19 3.57 -12.27
CA VAL A 116 -12.75 3.67 -13.66
C VAL A 116 -13.93 3.96 -14.57
N ILE A 117 -15.04 3.24 -14.42
CA ILE A 117 -16.26 3.47 -15.23
C ILE A 117 -16.80 4.89 -14.99
N ARG A 118 -16.83 5.36 -13.75
CA ARG A 118 -17.30 6.71 -13.38
C ARG A 118 -16.53 7.79 -14.12
N TYR A 119 -15.20 7.76 -14.06
CA TYR A 119 -14.37 8.79 -14.71
C TYR A 119 -14.26 8.62 -16.22
N ALA A 120 -14.40 7.39 -16.74
CA ALA A 120 -14.47 7.17 -18.18
C ALA A 120 -15.77 7.73 -18.80
N ALA A 121 -16.86 7.80 -18.03
CA ALA A 121 -18.15 8.29 -18.52
C ALA A 121 -18.18 9.82 -18.76
N ASP A 122 -17.41 10.60 -18.00
CA ASP A 122 -17.28 12.05 -18.20
C ASP A 122 -15.84 12.52 -17.93
N PRO A 123 -14.93 12.38 -18.92
CA PRO A 123 -13.53 12.79 -18.78
C PRO A 123 -13.33 14.30 -18.59
N ALA A 124 -14.28 15.12 -19.05
CA ALA A 124 -14.17 16.57 -19.00
C ALA A 124 -14.54 17.14 -17.62
N ALA A 125 -15.33 16.41 -16.83
CA ALA A 125 -15.67 16.73 -15.45
C ALA A 125 -14.68 16.15 -14.42
N VAL A 126 -13.60 15.50 -14.85
CA VAL A 126 -12.60 14.91 -13.95
C VAL A 126 -11.83 16.03 -13.24
N ASP A 127 -12.20 16.31 -12.00
CA ASP A 127 -11.37 17.06 -11.07
C ASP A 127 -10.24 16.18 -10.53
N LEU A 128 -8.99 16.62 -10.71
CA LEU A 128 -7.79 15.90 -10.28
C LEU A 128 -7.71 15.76 -8.76
N GLU A 129 -8.25 16.72 -8.00
CA GLU A 129 -8.26 16.65 -6.54
C GLU A 129 -9.20 15.55 -6.05
N THR A 130 -10.42 15.51 -6.59
CA THR A 130 -11.40 14.44 -6.34
C THR A 130 -10.87 13.06 -6.74
N LEU A 131 -10.24 12.95 -7.92
CA LEU A 131 -9.64 11.68 -8.36
C LEU A 131 -8.53 11.21 -7.42
N ASN A 132 -7.66 12.13 -6.97
CA ASN A 132 -6.62 11.78 -6.01
C ASN A 132 -7.22 11.34 -4.66
N ALA A 133 -8.27 12.00 -4.17
CA ALA A 133 -8.97 11.61 -2.95
C ALA A 133 -9.58 10.19 -3.07
N ASP A 134 -10.27 9.89 -4.17
CA ASP A 134 -10.85 8.57 -4.43
C ASP A 134 -9.76 7.48 -4.52
N LEU A 135 -8.63 7.77 -5.18
CA LEU A 135 -7.49 6.86 -5.22
C LEU A 135 -6.87 6.61 -3.84
N GLN A 136 -6.82 7.62 -2.96
CA GLN A 136 -6.34 7.43 -1.59
C GLN A 136 -7.25 6.50 -0.79
N VAL A 137 -8.58 6.63 -0.92
CA VAL A 137 -9.54 5.72 -0.27
C VAL A 137 -9.30 4.28 -0.72
N LEU A 138 -9.13 4.05 -2.03
CA LEU A 138 -8.82 2.72 -2.57
C LEU A 138 -7.47 2.17 -2.07
N ARG A 139 -6.46 3.03 -1.89
CA ARG A 139 -5.16 2.64 -1.32
C ARG A 139 -5.27 2.24 0.15
N VAL A 140 -6.05 2.96 0.95
CA VAL A 140 -6.29 2.61 2.36
C VAL A 140 -7.06 1.29 2.44
N ALA A 141 -8.13 1.13 1.65
CA ALA A 141 -8.89 -0.11 1.58
C ALA A 141 -8.03 -1.30 1.13
N ALA A 142 -7.05 -1.08 0.24
CA ALA A 142 -6.10 -2.11 -0.16
C ALA A 142 -5.21 -2.64 0.98
N CYS A 143 -4.99 -1.83 2.02
CA CYS A 143 -4.24 -2.21 3.21
C CYS A 143 -5.14 -2.89 4.26
N ALA A 144 -6.47 -2.74 4.17
CA ALA A 144 -7.40 -3.36 5.12
C ALA A 144 -7.33 -4.89 5.03
N GLY A 145 -6.96 -5.54 6.13
CA GLY A 145 -6.80 -7.00 6.21
C GLY A 145 -5.36 -7.49 5.96
N GLN A 146 -4.42 -6.63 5.60
CA GLN A 146 -3.00 -6.96 5.72
C GLN A 146 -2.64 -7.02 7.20
N LYS A 147 -2.15 -8.18 7.66
CA LYS A 147 -1.67 -8.32 9.04
C LYS A 147 -0.46 -7.43 9.24
N ALA A 148 -0.62 -6.34 9.98
CA ALA A 148 0.52 -5.65 10.58
C ALA A 148 1.14 -6.59 11.62
N THR A 149 2.42 -6.92 11.45
CA THR A 149 3.16 -7.68 12.46
C THR A 149 3.80 -6.69 13.42
N PHE A 150 3.16 -6.48 14.56
CA PHE A 150 3.78 -5.75 15.66
C PHE A 150 4.80 -6.68 16.33
N ARG A 151 5.99 -6.16 16.58
CA ARG A 151 7.06 -6.90 17.26
C ARG A 151 7.51 -6.13 18.49
N THR A 152 7.82 -6.86 19.54
CA THR A 152 8.53 -6.32 20.71
C THR A 152 9.99 -6.01 20.35
N PRO A 153 10.68 -5.14 21.12
CA PRO A 153 12.10 -4.90 20.92
C PRO A 153 12.94 -6.19 20.98
N LYS A 154 12.54 -7.17 21.82
CA LYS A 154 13.21 -8.47 21.91
C LYS A 154 13.07 -9.27 20.61
N GLU A 155 11.84 -9.40 20.10
CA GLU A 155 11.58 -10.10 18.83
C GLU A 155 12.30 -9.43 17.65
N LEU A 156 12.41 -8.09 17.66
CA LEU A 156 13.18 -7.38 16.65
C LEU A 156 14.69 -7.66 16.78
N ALA A 157 15.23 -7.65 17.99
CA ALA A 157 16.65 -7.92 18.24
C ALA A 157 17.05 -9.36 17.87
N GLU A 158 16.18 -10.33 18.11
CA GLU A 158 16.40 -11.74 17.75
C GLU A 158 16.32 -11.96 16.22
N ALA A 159 15.50 -11.18 15.51
CA ALA A 159 15.31 -11.29 14.07
C ALA A 159 16.24 -10.38 13.25
N ALA A 160 16.95 -9.43 13.87
CA ALA A 160 17.71 -8.41 13.16
C ALA A 160 19.06 -8.94 12.64
N GLU A 161 19.31 -8.72 11.35
CA GLU A 161 20.63 -8.91 10.74
C GLU A 161 21.57 -7.75 11.10
N ARG A 162 22.88 -7.99 10.99
CA ARG A 162 23.87 -6.93 11.21
C ARG A 162 23.76 -5.88 10.10
N VAL A 163 23.61 -4.62 10.51
CA VAL A 163 23.58 -3.48 9.58
C VAL A 163 24.93 -3.32 8.88
N ALA A 164 24.92 -3.33 7.55
CA ALA A 164 26.09 -3.05 6.71
C ALA A 164 26.29 -1.54 6.60
N TRP A 165 27.22 -1.00 7.39
CA TRP A 165 27.51 0.43 7.42
C TRP A 165 28.52 0.83 6.33
N ILE A 166 28.20 1.90 5.60
CA ILE A 166 29.15 2.61 4.73
C ILE A 166 29.87 3.69 5.55
N VAL A 167 29.12 4.49 6.30
CA VAL A 167 29.65 5.39 7.32
C VAL A 167 28.93 5.09 8.62
N ARG A 168 29.67 4.59 9.61
CA ARG A 168 29.10 4.02 10.84
C ARG A 168 28.20 5.03 11.57
N GLY A 169 26.94 4.67 11.78
CA GLY A 169 25.95 5.51 12.47
C GLY A 169 25.30 6.59 11.61
N TYR A 170 25.72 6.74 10.34
CA TYR A 170 25.22 7.79 9.45
C TYR A 170 24.68 7.24 8.13
N LEU A 171 25.40 6.33 7.47
CA LEU A 171 25.04 5.76 6.16
C LEU A 171 25.09 4.23 6.23
N ALA A 172 23.93 3.59 6.10
CA ALA A 172 23.79 2.15 6.03
C ALA A 172 23.32 1.73 4.63
N LYS A 173 23.89 0.63 4.12
CA LYS A 173 23.52 0.09 2.81
C LYS A 173 22.03 -0.27 2.79
N GLY A 174 21.34 0.16 1.75
CA GLY A 174 19.89 -0.06 1.57
C GLY A 174 18.99 0.83 2.44
N ALA A 175 19.55 1.73 3.25
CA ALA A 175 18.78 2.67 4.05
C ALA A 175 18.72 4.06 3.37
N ILE A 176 17.54 4.69 3.40
CA ILE A 176 17.41 6.10 3.00
C ILE A 176 17.86 6.97 4.17
N THR A 177 18.83 7.84 3.92
CA THR A 177 19.31 8.82 4.92
C THR A 177 18.97 10.24 4.47
N GLU A 178 18.29 10.99 5.34
CA GLU A 178 17.92 12.39 5.09
C GLU A 178 18.82 13.36 5.88
N LEU A 179 19.46 14.30 5.18
CA LEU A 179 20.21 15.39 5.80
C LEU A 179 19.45 16.72 5.65
N THR A 180 18.97 17.27 6.77
CA THR A 180 18.24 18.55 6.80
C THR A 180 19.05 19.68 7.43
N GLY A 181 18.62 20.92 7.21
CA GLY A 181 19.29 22.13 7.73
C GLY A 181 19.01 23.37 6.91
N LYS A 182 19.13 24.55 7.54
CA LYS A 182 18.83 25.86 6.93
C LYS A 182 19.55 26.06 5.59
N ALA A 183 18.78 26.44 4.56
CA ALA A 183 19.32 26.68 3.23
C ALA A 183 20.42 27.74 3.25
N LYS A 184 21.50 27.50 2.50
CA LYS A 184 22.68 28.37 2.35
C LYS A 184 23.52 28.64 3.61
N VAL A 185 23.10 28.15 4.78
CA VAL A 185 23.82 28.36 6.05
C VAL A 185 24.33 27.05 6.65
N ALA A 186 23.53 25.97 6.57
CA ALA A 186 23.84 24.71 7.24
C ALA A 186 24.96 23.87 6.58
N GLY A 187 25.46 24.28 5.41
CA GLY A 187 26.57 23.58 4.76
C GLY A 187 26.28 22.16 4.27
N LYS A 188 25.01 21.76 4.10
CA LYS A 188 24.60 20.39 3.73
C LYS A 188 25.37 19.83 2.53
N THR A 189 25.36 20.54 1.40
CA THR A 189 26.09 20.11 0.21
C THR A 189 27.60 20.04 0.45
N THR A 190 28.15 20.91 1.29
CA THR A 190 29.55 20.84 1.70
C THR A 190 29.83 19.55 2.46
N LEU A 191 29.01 19.22 3.46
CA LEU A 191 29.15 18.00 4.25
C LEU A 191 29.02 16.76 3.36
N VAL A 192 27.96 16.67 2.55
CA VAL A 192 27.74 15.54 1.64
C VAL A 192 28.93 15.35 0.71
N ALA A 193 29.46 16.42 0.10
CA ALA A 193 30.60 16.30 -0.80
C ALA A 193 31.87 15.77 -0.10
N HIS A 194 32.14 16.19 1.14
CA HIS A 194 33.30 15.70 1.89
C HIS A 194 33.10 14.27 2.41
N VAL A 195 31.88 13.89 2.78
CA VAL A 195 31.55 12.50 3.13
C VAL A 195 31.70 11.61 1.91
N VAL A 196 31.21 12.04 0.74
CA VAL A 196 31.41 11.30 -0.51
C VAL A 196 32.90 11.15 -0.82
N ALA A 197 33.70 12.22 -0.74
CA ALA A 197 35.14 12.11 -0.92
C ALA A 197 35.78 11.08 0.03
N ALA A 198 35.41 11.09 1.31
CA ALA A 198 35.89 10.11 2.27
C ALA A 198 35.43 8.68 1.96
N VAL A 199 34.19 8.50 1.49
CA VAL A 199 33.68 7.20 1.05
C VAL A 199 34.44 6.70 -0.17
N LEU A 200 34.68 7.54 -1.18
CA LEU A 200 35.43 7.14 -2.38
C LEU A 200 36.88 6.74 -2.06
N ASP A 201 37.45 7.26 -0.98
CA ASP A 201 38.82 6.97 -0.54
C ASP A 201 38.91 5.89 0.56
N GLY A 202 37.77 5.44 1.11
CA GLY A 202 37.76 4.59 2.32
C GLY A 202 38.38 5.28 3.54
N ALA A 203 38.32 6.62 3.59
CA ALA A 203 38.98 7.44 4.58
C ALA A 203 38.18 7.57 5.88
N TYR A 204 38.83 8.07 6.93
CA TYR A 204 38.19 8.36 8.20
C TYR A 204 37.31 9.61 8.10
N CYS A 205 36.02 9.47 8.41
CA CYS A 205 35.06 10.57 8.49
C CYS A 205 34.00 10.31 9.55
N LEU A 206 33.45 11.38 10.15
CA LEU A 206 32.33 11.29 11.11
C LEU A 206 32.52 10.24 12.23
N GLY A 207 33.75 10.06 12.72
CA GLY A 207 34.02 9.15 13.84
C GLY A 207 34.31 7.69 13.45
N GLY A 208 34.45 7.37 12.16
CA GLY A 208 34.83 6.02 11.72
C GLY A 208 35.46 5.98 10.33
N THR A 209 36.08 4.86 9.98
CA THR A 209 36.56 4.61 8.61
C THR A 209 35.37 4.30 7.71
N ALA A 210 35.26 5.00 6.59
CA ALA A 210 34.24 4.74 5.59
C ALA A 210 34.55 3.44 4.82
N THR A 211 33.51 2.68 4.48
CA THR A 211 33.63 1.56 3.54
C THR A 211 33.78 2.14 2.13
N GLN A 212 34.84 1.78 1.42
CA GLN A 212 35.10 2.31 0.10
C GLN A 212 34.09 1.77 -0.93
N THR A 213 33.39 2.68 -1.62
CA THR A 213 32.47 2.37 -2.71
C THR A 213 32.38 3.54 -3.68
N ARG A 214 31.94 3.29 -4.91
CA ARG A 214 31.54 4.31 -5.89
C ARG A 214 30.23 4.99 -5.48
N ALA A 215 29.98 6.17 -6.03
CA ALA A 215 28.78 6.95 -5.73
C ALA A 215 28.17 7.62 -6.98
N VAL A 216 26.86 7.83 -6.94
CA VAL A 216 26.11 8.64 -7.91
C VAL A 216 25.51 9.84 -7.18
N ILE A 217 25.68 11.05 -7.71
CA ILE A 217 25.09 12.28 -7.16
C ILE A 217 24.08 12.87 -8.15
N LEU A 218 22.87 13.11 -7.67
CA LEU A 218 21.87 13.93 -8.36
C LEU A 218 21.90 15.34 -7.77
N THR A 219 21.91 16.37 -8.63
CA THR A 219 22.01 17.77 -8.16
C THR A 219 21.14 18.73 -8.97
N GLU A 220 20.45 19.62 -8.26
CA GLU A 220 19.71 20.75 -8.85
C GLU A 220 20.60 22.00 -9.07
N GLN A 221 21.79 22.02 -8.48
CA GLN A 221 22.71 23.15 -8.62
C GLN A 221 23.18 23.31 -10.07
N THR A 222 23.50 24.54 -10.45
CA THR A 222 24.08 24.79 -11.77
C THR A 222 25.46 24.14 -11.88
N HIS A 223 25.89 23.86 -13.11
CA HIS A 223 27.20 23.26 -13.35
C HIS A 223 28.34 24.11 -12.76
N SER A 224 28.23 25.43 -12.82
CA SER A 224 29.23 26.35 -12.27
C SER A 224 29.35 26.29 -10.75
N THR A 225 28.22 26.33 -10.02
CA THR A 225 28.27 26.31 -8.56
C THR A 225 28.62 24.93 -8.03
N PHE A 226 28.12 23.86 -8.67
CA PHE A 226 28.45 22.51 -8.25
C PHE A 226 29.90 22.14 -8.55
N ARG A 227 30.49 22.62 -9.66
CA ARG A 227 31.92 22.48 -9.94
C ARG A 227 32.79 23.05 -8.83
N GLU A 228 32.40 24.17 -8.21
CA GLU A 228 33.12 24.73 -7.07
C GLU A 228 33.02 23.84 -5.83
N VAL A 229 31.88 23.18 -5.63
CA VAL A 229 31.72 22.17 -4.58
C VAL A 229 32.64 20.98 -4.80
N LEU A 230 32.75 20.49 -6.03
CA LEU A 230 33.67 19.40 -6.37
C LEU A 230 35.13 19.84 -6.18
N ARG A 231 35.49 21.08 -6.56
CA ARG A 231 36.84 21.62 -6.41
C ARG A 231 37.29 21.62 -4.95
N ARG A 232 36.48 22.19 -4.06
CA ARG A 232 36.82 22.33 -2.63
C ARG A 232 36.80 21.01 -1.86
N SER A 233 36.15 19.98 -2.40
CA SER A 233 36.09 18.63 -1.82
C SER A 233 37.02 17.64 -2.52
N HIS A 234 37.89 18.13 -3.42
CA HIS A 234 38.87 17.32 -4.16
C HIS A 234 38.25 16.24 -5.08
N LEU A 235 37.04 16.49 -5.59
CA LEU A 235 36.27 15.54 -6.41
C LEU A 235 36.35 15.78 -7.94
N LEU A 236 36.99 16.86 -8.41
CA LEU A 236 36.93 17.28 -9.82
C LEU A 236 37.47 16.26 -10.84
N HIS A 237 38.39 15.40 -10.42
CA HIS A 237 39.11 14.47 -11.30
C HIS A 237 38.81 13.00 -10.99
N ARG A 238 37.73 12.75 -10.24
CA ARG A 238 37.32 11.40 -9.85
C ARG A 238 36.61 10.72 -11.01
N GLU A 239 37.01 9.48 -11.29
CA GLU A 239 36.36 8.59 -12.27
C GLU A 239 35.40 7.60 -11.60
N ASP A 240 35.39 7.56 -10.27
CA ASP A 240 34.59 6.71 -9.40
C ASP A 240 33.40 7.46 -8.75
N LEU A 241 33.06 8.63 -9.30
CA LEU A 241 31.89 9.45 -8.97
C LEU A 241 31.11 9.79 -10.25
N SER A 242 29.84 9.38 -10.34
CA SER A 242 28.94 9.76 -11.43
C SER A 242 27.98 10.87 -10.98
N ILE A 243 27.65 11.82 -11.86
CA ILE A 243 26.83 12.99 -11.52
C ILE A 243 25.74 13.18 -12.58
N LEU A 244 24.49 13.26 -12.12
CA LEU A 244 23.34 13.64 -12.94
C LEU A 244 22.86 15.05 -12.55
N SER A 245 22.94 15.97 -13.49
CA SER A 245 22.42 17.33 -13.32
C SER A 245 20.94 17.40 -13.67
N TYR A 246 20.14 18.06 -12.83
CA TYR A 246 18.73 18.36 -13.13
C TYR A 246 18.57 19.08 -14.48
N TRP A 247 19.56 19.89 -14.86
CA TRP A 247 19.55 20.67 -16.09
C TRP A 247 19.62 19.81 -17.36
N ASP A 248 20.15 18.59 -17.25
CA ASP A 248 20.24 17.63 -18.36
C ASP A 248 18.96 16.79 -18.52
N VAL A 249 18.13 16.72 -17.48
CA VAL A 249 16.89 15.93 -17.44
C VAL A 249 15.63 16.79 -17.25
N LYS A 250 15.76 18.11 -17.40
CA LYS A 250 14.67 19.07 -17.20
C LYS A 250 13.46 18.70 -18.06
N GLY A 251 12.28 18.65 -17.42
CA GLY A 251 11.02 18.29 -18.08
C GLY A 251 10.68 16.80 -18.03
N ARG A 252 11.57 15.95 -17.52
CA ARG A 252 11.25 14.54 -17.24
C ARG A 252 10.53 14.39 -15.89
N PRO A 253 9.58 13.45 -15.77
CA PRO A 253 8.93 13.18 -14.50
C PRO A 253 9.89 12.49 -13.52
N TRP A 254 9.73 12.74 -12.22
CA TRP A 254 10.63 12.20 -11.18
C TRP A 254 10.82 10.67 -11.23
N PRO A 255 9.78 9.83 -11.46
CA PRO A 255 9.98 8.38 -11.59
C PRO A 255 10.99 7.98 -12.68
N ALA A 256 10.99 8.69 -13.82
CA ALA A 256 11.95 8.41 -14.89
C ALA A 256 13.38 8.85 -14.50
N ILE A 257 13.52 9.93 -13.74
CA ILE A 257 14.83 10.39 -13.23
C ILE A 257 15.38 9.39 -12.20
N ALA A 258 14.53 8.88 -11.31
CA ALA A 258 14.91 7.87 -10.33
C ALA A 258 15.36 6.56 -11.01
N GLU A 259 14.63 6.09 -12.02
CA GLU A 259 15.01 4.91 -12.82
C GLU A 259 16.37 5.10 -13.53
N MET A 260 16.65 6.29 -14.06
CA MET A 260 17.96 6.59 -14.66
C MET A 260 19.09 6.55 -13.64
N ALA A 261 18.85 7.05 -12.43
CA ALA A 261 19.83 7.02 -11.35
C ALA A 261 20.11 5.58 -10.88
N ASP A 262 19.07 4.75 -10.78
CA ASP A 262 19.16 3.34 -10.40
C ASP A 262 19.98 2.54 -11.43
N LEU A 263 19.64 2.66 -12.72
CA LEU A 263 20.40 2.03 -13.81
C LEU A 263 21.87 2.46 -13.85
N GLU A 264 22.13 3.73 -13.56
CA GLU A 264 23.50 4.25 -13.50
C GLU A 264 24.24 3.73 -12.26
N ALA A 265 23.60 3.65 -11.10
CA ALA A 265 24.19 3.08 -9.89
C ALA A 265 24.61 1.61 -10.11
N ASP A 266 23.73 0.81 -10.73
CA ASP A 266 24.01 -0.57 -11.11
C ASP A 266 25.19 -0.67 -12.09
N ARG A 267 25.13 0.09 -13.20
CA ARG A 267 26.19 0.11 -14.22
C ARG A 267 27.54 0.53 -13.63
N PHE A 268 27.50 1.50 -12.74
CA PHE A 268 28.70 2.11 -12.15
C PHE A 268 29.25 1.30 -10.98
N GLY A 269 28.46 0.39 -10.40
CA GLY A 269 28.81 -0.37 -9.20
C GLY A 269 28.82 0.49 -7.95
N ALA A 270 27.90 1.46 -7.87
CA ALA A 270 27.70 2.27 -6.67
C ALA A 270 26.87 1.48 -5.66
N ASP A 271 27.39 1.36 -4.44
CA ASP A 271 26.75 0.65 -3.33
C ASP A 271 26.22 1.60 -2.25
N LEU A 272 26.10 2.90 -2.60
CA LEU A 272 25.63 4.00 -1.76
C LEU A 272 24.21 4.42 -2.15
#